data_AF-A0A167DZI6-F1
#
_entry.id   AF-A0A167DZI6-F1
#
_cell.length_a   1.000
_cell.length_b   1.000
_cell.length_c   1.000
_cell.angle_alpha   90.00
_cell.angle_beta   90.00
_cell.angle_gamma   90.00
#
_symmetry.space_group_name_H-M   'P 1'
#
loop_
_entity.id
_entity.type
_entity.pdbx_description
1 polymer ?
#
loop_
_entity_poly.entity_id
_entity_poly.type
_entity_poly.pdbx_seq_one_letter_code
_entity_poly.pdbx_strand_id
1 'polypeptide(L)' 'MAPAILVAGATGNAGRDVVETLSALFPPKVLALTRDASGTVAQHLAALHGVQVVELS' A
#
# COMPACT_ATOMS: atom_id res chain seq x y z
N MET A 1 -7.80 1.24 -18.55
CA MET A 1 -7.52 0.91 -17.12
C MET A 1 -6.04 1.12 -16.90
N ALA A 2 -5.64 1.99 -15.96
CA ALA A 2 -4.23 2.11 -15.61
C ALA A 2 -3.77 0.86 -14.84
N PRO A 3 -2.57 0.33 -15.09
CA PRO A 3 -2.04 -0.80 -14.34
C PRO A 3 -1.92 -0.45 -12.86
N ALA A 4 -2.16 -1.44 -11.99
CA ALA A 4 -1.94 -1.31 -10.55
C ALA A 4 -0.67 -2.05 -10.15
N ILE A 5 0.04 -1.53 -9.14
CA ILE A 5 1.23 -2.15 -8.55
C ILE A 5 0.81 -2.82 -7.25
N LEU A 6 0.99 -4.14 -7.15
CA LEU A 6 0.80 -4.88 -5.90
C LEU A 6 2.11 -4.92 -5.12
N VAL A 7 2.08 -4.47 -3.87
CA VAL A 7 3.20 -4.58 -2.93
C VAL A 7 2.84 -5.62 -1.88
N ALA A 8 3.48 -6.79 -1.95
CA ALA A 8 3.38 -7.82 -0.91
C ALA A 8 4.26 -7.46 0.30
N GLY A 9 3.78 -7.75 1.51
CA GLY A 9 4.49 -7.35 2.73
C GLY A 9 4.51 -5.83 2.92
N ALA A 10 3.44 -5.15 2.52
CA ALA A 10 3.36 -3.69 2.49
C ALA A 10 3.58 -3.02 3.86
N THR A 11 3.36 -3.75 4.96
CA THR A 11 3.56 -3.23 6.32
C THR A 11 4.94 -3.49 6.91
N GLY A 12 5.81 -4.26 6.22
CA GLY A 12 7.23 -4.38 6.58
C GLY A 12 7.99 -3.11 6.17
N ASN A 13 9.18 -2.89 6.73
CA ASN A 13 9.97 -1.66 6.48
C ASN A 13 10.14 -1.35 4.99
N ALA A 14 10.62 -2.34 4.21
CA ALA A 14 10.82 -2.15 2.77
C ALA A 14 9.50 -1.96 2.01
N GLY A 15 8.45 -2.72 2.35
CA GLY A 15 7.15 -2.60 1.71
C GLY A 15 6.51 -1.24 1.95
N ARG A 16 6.61 -0.73 3.19
CA ARG A 16 6.08 0.57 3.59
C ARG A 16 6.77 1.68 2.80
N ASP A 17 8.10 1.69 2.79
CA ASP A 17 8.87 2.73 2.11
C ASP A 17 8.59 2.73 0.58
N VAL A 18 8.36 1.56 -0.02
CA VAL A 18 7.93 1.43 -1.42
C VAL A 18 6.53 2.01 -1.64
N VAL A 19 5.55 1.68 -0.79
CA VAL A 19 4.17 2.19 -0.92
C VAL A 19 4.15 3.72 -0.76
N GLU A 20 4.84 4.25 0.24
CA GLU A 20 4.96 5.70 0.48
C GLU A 20 5.57 6.41 -0.73
N THR A 21 6.70 5.89 -1.23
CA THR A 21 7.37 6.45 -2.42
C THR A 21 6.46 6.41 -3.64
N LEU A 22 5.80 5.28 -3.92
CA LEU A 22 4.89 5.17 -5.04
C LEU A 22 3.69 6.12 -4.90
N SER A 23 3.13 6.28 -3.70
CA SER A 23 1.99 7.18 -3.46
C SER A 23 2.31 8.66 -3.74
N ALA A 24 3.58 9.04 -3.59
CA ALA A 24 4.06 10.41 -3.85
C ALA A 24 4.33 10.66 -5.35
N LEU A 25 4.53 9.60 -6.14
CA LEU A 25 4.62 9.71 -7.59
C LEU A 25 3.19 9.84 -8.15
N PHE A 26 2.98 10.66 -9.17
CA PHE A 26 1.71 10.71 -9.89
C PHE A 26 1.91 10.05 -11.26
N PRO A 27 1.09 9.08 -11.72
CA PRO A 27 -0.11 8.48 -11.11
C PRO A 27 -0.08 6.92 -11.02
N PRO A 28 0.53 6.29 -10.01
CA PRO A 28 0.37 4.87 -9.77
C PRO A 28 -0.82 4.56 -8.86
N LYS A 29 -1.61 3.55 -9.23
CA LYS A 29 -2.56 2.89 -8.33
C LYS A 29 -1.80 1.79 -7.58
N VAL A 30 -1.74 1.84 -6.26
CA VAL A 30 -1.00 0.88 -5.42
C VAL A 30 -1.99 0.00 -4.65
N LEU A 31 -1.78 -1.31 -4.70
CA LEU A 31 -2.45 -2.29 -3.84
C LEU A 31 -1.45 -2.74 -2.76
N ALA A 32 -1.71 -2.39 -1.50
CA ALA A 32 -0.85 -2.71 -0.37
C ALA A 32 -1.37 -3.97 0.35
N LEU A 33 -0.72 -5.12 0.15
CA LEU A 33 -1.13 -6.39 0.76
C LEU A 33 -0.55 -6.54 2.17
N THR A 34 -1.45 -6.71 3.13
CA THR A 34 -1.15 -6.97 4.55
C THR A 34 -1.87 -8.23 5.03
N ARG A 35 -1.45 -8.77 6.18
CA ARG A 35 -2.17 -9.84 6.88
C ARG A 35 -3.26 -9.31 7.82
N ASP A 36 -3.21 -8.01 8.13
CA ASP A 36 -4.13 -7.33 9.03
C ASP A 36 -4.21 -5.86 8.61
N ALA A 37 -5.39 -5.42 8.18
CA ALA A 37 -5.70 -4.06 7.76
C ALA A 37 -6.04 -3.14 8.95
N SER A 38 -6.28 -3.69 10.14
CA SER A 38 -6.52 -2.91 11.36
C SER A 38 -5.22 -2.40 12.02
N GLY A 39 -4.07 -2.99 11.66
CA GLY A 39 -2.78 -2.59 12.20
C GLY A 39 -2.38 -1.14 11.87
N THR A 40 -1.66 -0.49 12.77
CA THR A 40 -1.30 0.95 12.67
C THR A 40 -0.64 1.32 11.35
N VAL A 41 0.29 0.49 10.85
CA VAL A 41 0.96 0.74 9.57
C VAL A 41 -0.01 0.61 8.40
N ALA A 42 -0.92 -0.38 8.43
CA ALA A 42 -1.91 -0.54 7.37
C ALA A 42 -2.89 0.65 7.33
N GLN A 43 -3.34 1.12 8.49
CA GLN A 43 -4.20 2.31 8.59
C GLN A 43 -3.49 3.58 8.09
N HIS A 44 -2.20 3.74 8.39
CA HIS A 44 -1.38 4.82 7.82
C HIS A 44 -1.30 4.73 6.29
N LEU A 45 -0.99 3.55 5.74
CA LEU A 45 -0.91 3.36 4.29
C LEU A 45 -2.27 3.60 3.58
N ALA A 46 -3.39 3.26 4.23
CA ALA A 46 -4.74 3.49 3.70
C ALA A 46 -5.09 4.99 3.59
N ALA A 47 -4.39 5.86 4.31
CA ALA A 47 -4.59 7.32 4.23
C ALA A 47 -3.82 7.98 3.07
N LEU A 48 -2.92 7.24 2.41
CA LEU A 48 -2.11 7.75 1.30
C LEU A 48 -2.90 7.81 -0.01
N HIS A 49 -2.66 8.86 -0.80
CA HIS A 49 -3.32 9.02 -2.10
C HIS A 49 -2.93 7.89 -3.06
N GLY A 50 -3.93 7.32 -3.75
CA GLY A 50 -3.71 6.25 -4.75
C GLY A 50 -3.39 4.87 -4.16
N VAL A 51 -3.42 4.71 -2.84
CA VAL A 51 -3.17 3.44 -2.15
C VAL A 51 -4.49 2.79 -1.72
N GLN A 52 -4.62 1.50 -2.00
CA GLN A 52 -5.69 0.65 -1.48
C GLN A 52 -5.06 -0.48 -0.67
N VAL A 53 -5.40 -0.57 0.61
CA VAL A 53 -4.99 -1.70 1.46
C VAL A 53 -5.87 -2.91 1.17
N VAL A 54 -5.24 -4.07 1.01
CA VAL A 54 -5.90 -5.36 0.80
C VAL A 54 -5.42 -6.30 1.89
N GLU A 55 -6.36 -6.94 2.59
CA GLU A 55 -6.06 -7.94 3.61
C GLU A 55 -6.04 -9.34 2.99
N LEU A 56 -5.00 -10.11 3.28
CA LEU A 56 -4.92 -11.52 2.89
C LEU A 56 -5.89 -12.34 3.74
N SER A 57 -6.95 -12.84 3.11
CA SER A 57 -7.96 -13.74 3.71
C SER A 57 -7.47 -15.17 3.86
#